data_AF-A0A8T5Q543-F1
#
_entry.id   AF-A0A8T5Q543-F1
#
_cell.length_a   1.000
_cell.length_b   1.000
_cell.length_c   1.000
_cell.angle_alpha   90.00
_cell.angle_beta   90.00
_cell.angle_gamma   90.00
#
_symmetry.space_group_name_H-M   'P 1'
#
loop_
_entity.id
_entity.type
_entity.pdbx_description
1 polymer ?
#
loop_
_entity_poly.entity_id
_entity_poly.type
_entity_poly.pdbx_seq_one_letter_code
_entity_poly.pdbx_strand_id
1 'polypeptide(L)'
;MAYDIVIGRSEGDRKKLGTLGAIFLGKHYVHMGQTVSLSSKIYMDLTGSHAVFLCGKRGSGKSYTMGVIAEGMADLPPEIKNNISVIMLDTMGIYWTMKYPNQKPKEVELLKQWGLEPKGLK
;
A
#
# COMPACT_ATOMS: atom_id res chain seq x y z
N MET A 1 -19.63 -11.77 -2.74
CA MET A 1 -19.12 -10.39 -2.98
C MET A 1 -17.77 -10.28 -2.30
N ALA A 2 -16.74 -9.87 -3.02
CA ALA A 2 -15.44 -9.60 -2.42
C ALA A 2 -15.60 -8.42 -1.44
N TYR A 3 -15.31 -8.63 -0.16
CA TYR A 3 -15.29 -7.56 0.83
C TYR A 3 -13.86 -7.06 0.99
N ASP A 4 -13.68 -5.77 1.23
CA ASP A 4 -12.37 -5.19 1.50
C ASP A 4 -11.90 -5.58 2.91
N ILE A 5 -10.64 -5.97 3.02
CA ILE A 5 -10.00 -6.35 4.28
C ILE A 5 -9.16 -5.17 4.74
N VAL A 6 -9.36 -4.72 5.97
CA VAL A 6 -8.55 -3.65 6.60
C VAL A 6 -7.80 -4.24 7.78
N ILE A 7 -6.48 -4.37 7.64
CA ILE A 7 -5.59 -4.87 8.70
C ILE A 7 -5.46 -3.81 9.78
N GLY A 8 -5.54 -4.21 11.05
CA GLY A 8 -5.39 -3.31 12.19
C GLY A 8 -6.67 -2.57 12.61
N ARG A 9 -7.82 -2.85 11.98
CA ARG A 9 -9.10 -2.18 12.29
C ARG A 9 -10.08 -3.12 12.97
N SER A 10 -10.76 -2.64 14.02
CA SER A 10 -11.83 -3.38 14.70
C SER A 10 -13.10 -3.45 13.82
N GLU A 11 -14.02 -4.38 14.10
CA GLU A 11 -15.30 -4.44 13.37
C GLU A 11 -16.14 -3.17 13.56
N GLY A 12 -16.11 -2.58 14.76
CA GLY A 12 -16.83 -1.34 15.07
C GLY A 12 -16.31 -0.17 14.23
N ASP A 13 -14.99 -0.03 14.14
CA ASP A 13 -14.37 1.04 13.35
C ASP A 13 -14.51 0.78 11.86
N ARG A 14 -14.50 -0.48 11.42
CA ARG A 14 -14.79 -0.83 10.02
C ARG A 14 -16.18 -0.37 9.60
N LYS A 15 -17.20 -0.53 10.45
CA LYS A 15 -18.57 -0.06 10.17
C LYS A 15 -18.67 1.47 10.11
N LYS A 16 -17.88 2.18 10.91
CA LYS A 16 -17.89 3.66 10.98
C LYS A 16 -17.06 4.33 9.89
N LEU A 17 -15.83 3.84 9.68
CA LEU A 17 -14.82 4.49 8.86
C LEU A 17 -14.65 3.83 7.49
N GLY A 18 -15.15 2.60 7.28
CA GLY A 18 -14.96 1.88 6.02
C GLY A 18 -13.47 1.72 5.70
N THR A 19 -13.01 2.37 4.62
CA THR A 19 -11.60 2.47 4.20
C THR A 19 -10.99 3.86 4.43
N LEU A 20 -11.71 4.80 5.04
CA LEU A 20 -11.18 6.13 5.38
C LEU A 20 -9.98 5.99 6.31
N GLY A 21 -8.88 6.68 6.03
CA GLY A 21 -7.64 6.57 6.81
C GLY A 21 -6.97 5.20 6.74
N ALA A 22 -7.23 4.43 5.68
CA ALA A 22 -6.54 3.18 5.41
C ALA A 22 -5.85 3.23 4.03
N ILE A 23 -4.66 2.65 3.94
CA ILE A 23 -3.85 2.63 2.71
C ILE A 23 -3.92 1.28 2.02
N PHE A 24 -3.97 1.27 0.70
CA PHE A 24 -4.01 0.05 -0.09
C PHE A 24 -2.64 -0.64 -0.08
N LEU A 25 -2.59 -1.92 0.30
CA LEU A 25 -1.36 -2.71 0.30
C LEU A 25 -1.31 -3.73 -0.85
N GLY A 26 -2.46 -4.19 -1.34
CA GLY A 26 -2.51 -5.20 -2.38
C GLY A 26 -3.83 -5.95 -2.43
N LYS A 27 -3.81 -7.15 -3.01
CA LYS A 27 -4.99 -8.00 -3.14
C LYS A 27 -4.73 -9.37 -2.50
N HIS A 28 -5.76 -9.94 -1.90
CA HIS A 28 -5.75 -11.29 -1.40
C HIS A 28 -5.60 -12.26 -2.57
N TYR A 29 -4.52 -13.04 -2.53
CA TYR A 29 -4.21 -14.08 -3.49
C TYR A 29 -4.80 -15.40 -3.00
N VAL A 30 -5.69 -16.00 -3.79
CA VAL A 30 -6.30 -17.30 -3.50
C VAL A 30 -5.90 -18.29 -4.59
N HIS A 31 -5.40 -19.45 -4.17
CA HIS A 31 -5.02 -20.54 -5.07
C HIS A 31 -6.11 -21.61 -5.05
N MET A 32 -6.70 -21.90 -6.21
CA MET A 32 -7.73 -22.92 -6.40
C MET A 32 -7.25 -23.91 -7.46
N GLY A 33 -6.62 -25.01 -7.02
CA GLY A 33 -6.04 -26.00 -7.93
C GLY A 33 -4.96 -25.36 -8.81
N GLN A 34 -5.18 -25.29 -10.12
CA GLN A 34 -4.26 -24.64 -11.07
C GLN A 34 -4.56 -23.15 -11.30
N THR A 35 -5.67 -22.64 -10.75
CA THR A 35 -6.10 -21.27 -10.98
C THR A 35 -5.72 -20.37 -9.82
N VAL A 36 -5.29 -19.16 -10.17
CA VAL A 36 -4.99 -18.09 -9.23
C VAL A 36 -6.04 -17.02 -9.41
N SER A 37 -6.71 -16.65 -8.32
CA SER A 37 -7.62 -15.51 -8.30
C SER A 37 -7.15 -14.47 -7.30
N LEU A 38 -6.99 -13.24 -7.79
CA LEU A 38 -6.93 -12.06 -6.93
C LEU A 38 -8.36 -11.71 -6.54
N SER A 39 -8.65 -11.68 -5.24
CA SER A 39 -10.00 -11.48 -4.72
C SER A 39 -10.12 -10.13 -4.02
N SER A 40 -10.19 -10.12 -2.69
CA SER A 40 -10.40 -8.94 -1.86
C SER A 40 -9.21 -7.97 -1.91
N LYS A 41 -9.48 -6.67 -1.89
CA LYS A 41 -8.45 -5.67 -1.64
C LYS A 41 -8.03 -5.73 -0.18
N ILE A 42 -6.73 -5.54 0.06
CA ILE A 42 -6.13 -5.48 1.37
C ILE A 42 -5.70 -4.04 1.62
N TYR A 43 -6.16 -3.49 2.73
CA TYR A 43 -5.80 -2.18 3.24
C TYR A 43 -5.13 -2.31 4.60
N MET A 44 -4.36 -1.32 4.99
CA MET A 44 -3.80 -1.17 6.33
C MET A 44 -4.36 0.09 6.98
N ASP A 45 -4.88 -0.04 8.19
CA ASP A 45 -5.34 1.08 9.00
C ASP A 45 -4.18 1.99 9.41
N LEU A 46 -4.41 3.31 9.34
CA LEU A 46 -3.50 4.33 9.84
C LEU A 46 -4.14 5.25 10.89
N THR A 47 -5.37 4.93 11.32
CA THR A 47 -6.07 5.74 12.31
C THR A 47 -5.61 5.46 13.73
N GLY A 48 -5.10 4.25 13.98
CA GLY A 48 -4.42 3.86 15.22
C GLY A 48 -2.91 3.74 15.08
N SER A 49 -2.24 3.58 16.22
CA SER A 49 -0.81 3.24 16.27
C SER A 49 -0.59 1.76 16.00
N HIS A 50 0.26 1.45 15.02
CA HIS A 50 0.59 0.08 14.63
C HIS A 50 2.10 -0.14 14.69
N ALA A 51 2.53 -1.28 15.25
CA ALA A 51 3.90 -1.76 15.13
C ALA A 51 3.92 -2.87 14.05
N VAL A 52 4.66 -2.64 12.97
CA VAL A 52 4.75 -3.58 11.84
C VAL A 52 6.17 -4.06 11.65
N PHE A 53 6.35 -5.38 11.53
CA PHE A 53 7.64 -6.00 11.23
C PHE A 53 7.64 -6.60 9.82
N LEU A 54 8.48 -6.06 8.94
CA LEU A 54 8.66 -6.55 7.57
C LEU A 54 9.92 -7.42 7.47
N CYS A 55 9.75 -8.72 7.24
CA CYS A 55 10.85 -9.67 7.15
C CYS A 55 10.79 -10.53 5.87
N GLY A 56 11.92 -11.12 5.48
CA GLY A 56 12.02 -11.95 4.28
C GLY A 56 13.44 -12.05 3.73
N LYS A 57 13.69 -13.00 2.81
CA LYS A 57 14.99 -13.22 2.16
C LYS A 57 15.46 -12.00 1.35
N ARG A 58 16.74 -11.94 0.99
CA ARG A 58 17.25 -10.90 0.06
C ARG A 58 16.46 -10.94 -1.25
N GLY A 59 16.05 -9.78 -1.75
CA GLY A 59 15.25 -9.68 -2.97
C GLY A 59 13.75 -10.01 -2.81
N SER A 60 13.25 -10.29 -1.60
CA SER A 60 11.83 -10.62 -1.37
C SER A 60 10.87 -9.43 -1.43
N GLY A 61 11.35 -8.23 -1.78
CA GLY A 61 10.50 -7.04 -1.90
C GLY A 61 10.25 -6.26 -0.60
N LYS A 62 11.00 -6.47 0.49
CA LYS A 62 10.83 -5.71 1.75
C LYS A 62 10.82 -4.19 1.55
N SER A 63 11.83 -3.66 0.86
CA SER A 63 11.92 -2.22 0.56
C SER A 63 10.83 -1.75 -0.39
N TYR A 64 10.41 -2.61 -1.32
CA TYR A 64 9.30 -2.32 -2.22
C TYR A 64 7.99 -2.15 -1.43
N THR A 65 7.69 -3.07 -0.50
CA THR A 65 6.52 -2.96 0.38
C THR A 65 6.57 -1.70 1.24
N MET A 66 7.74 -1.31 1.77
CA MET A 66 7.88 -0.06 2.52
C MET A 66 7.64 1.17 1.62
N GLY A 67 8.07 1.13 0.36
CA GLY A 67 7.74 2.14 -0.65
C GLY A 67 6.24 2.26 -0.88
N VAL A 68 5.53 1.14 -1.08
CA VAL A 68 4.06 1.10 -1.23
C VAL A 68 3.36 1.73 -0.02
N ILE A 69 3.85 1.46 1.20
CA ILE A 69 3.30 2.08 2.42
C ILE A 69 3.50 3.60 2.40
N ALA A 70 4.70 4.06 2.05
CA ALA A 70 5.02 5.49 1.99
C ALA A 70 4.22 6.23 0.90
N GLU A 71 4.08 5.64 -0.28
CA GLU A 71 3.23 6.15 -1.37
C GLU A 71 1.77 6.21 -0.92
N GLY A 72 1.26 5.14 -0.30
CA GLY A 72 -0.09 5.09 0.24
C GLY A 72 -0.37 6.20 1.26
N MET A 73 0.58 6.47 2.16
CA MET A 73 0.47 7.59 3.12
C MET A 73 0.45 8.95 2.43
N ALA A 74 1.29 9.13 1.40
CA ALA A 74 1.35 10.38 0.65
C ALA A 74 0.13 10.62 -0.26
N ASP A 75 -0.65 9.58 -0.54
CA ASP A 75 -1.86 9.59 -1.35
C ASP A 75 -3.15 9.77 -0.55
N LEU A 76 -3.06 9.79 0.78
CA LEU A 76 -4.21 10.04 1.63
C LEU A 76 -4.82 11.42 1.33
N PRO A 77 -6.14 11.57 1.55
CA PRO A 77 -6.80 12.86 1.46
C PRO A 77 -6.07 13.93 2.31
N PRO A 78 -5.98 15.19 1.86
CA PRO A 78 -5.26 16.25 2.56
C PRO A 78 -5.64 16.41 4.03
N GLU A 79 -6.92 16.21 4.37
CA GLU A 79 -7.44 16.26 5.73
C GLU A 79 -6.84 15.18 6.66
N ILE A 80 -6.32 14.08 6.10
CA ILE A 80 -5.62 13.04 6.85
C ILE A 80 -4.11 13.19 6.70
N LYS A 81 -3.60 13.34 5.46
CA LYS A 81 -2.17 13.43 5.16
C LYS A 81 -1.49 14.56 5.94
N ASN A 82 -2.14 15.73 6.05
CA ASN A 82 -1.54 16.89 6.73
C ASN A 82 -1.36 16.67 8.24
N ASN A 83 -1.99 15.64 8.82
CA ASN A 83 -1.84 15.26 10.23
C ASN A 83 -0.80 14.15 10.44
N ILE A 84 -0.15 13.68 9.37
CA ILE A 84 0.82 12.58 9.40
C ILE A 84 2.17 13.09 8.90
N SER A 85 3.20 12.90 9.71
CA SER A 85 4.59 13.11 9.31
C SER A 85 5.28 11.77 9.15
N VAL A 86 5.95 11.56 8.01
CA VAL A 86 6.67 10.32 7.69
C VAL A 86 8.16 10.57 7.83
N ILE A 87 8.81 9.79 8.70
CA ILE A 87 10.27 9.77 8.84
C ILE A 87 10.76 8.43 8.32
N MET A 88 11.60 8.46 7.28
CA MET A 88 12.17 7.26 6.67
C MET A 88 13.68 7.27 6.82
N LEU A 89 14.22 6.23 7.43
CA LEU A 89 15.66 6.01 7.56
C LEU A 89 16.14 5.16 6.37
N ASP A 90 16.70 5.82 5.36
CA ASP A 90 17.16 5.18 4.14
C ASP A 90 18.68 5.02 4.11
N THR A 91 19.17 3.88 4.61
CA THR A 91 20.61 3.60 4.61
C THR A 91 21.18 3.25 3.24
N MET A 92 20.34 2.87 2.28
CA MET A 92 20.77 2.45 0.93
C MET A 92 20.58 3.55 -0.12
N GLY A 93 19.85 4.62 0.19
CA GLY A 93 19.60 5.73 -0.72
C GLY A 93 18.74 5.33 -1.93
N ILE A 94 17.71 4.53 -1.74
CA ILE A 94 16.83 4.04 -2.81
C ILE A 94 15.52 4.82 -2.92
N TYR A 95 15.04 5.43 -1.83
CA TYR A 95 13.70 6.01 -1.76
C TYR A 95 13.59 7.40 -2.40
N TRP A 96 14.69 8.12 -2.60
CA TRP A 96 14.65 9.42 -3.28
C TRP A 96 14.08 9.35 -4.71
N THR A 97 14.21 8.19 -5.36
CA THR A 97 13.68 7.95 -6.71
C THR A 97 12.15 7.97 -6.75
N MET A 98 11.46 7.75 -5.62
CA MET A 98 9.99 7.82 -5.54
C MET A 98 9.44 9.21 -5.89
N LYS A 99 10.28 10.25 -5.90
CA LYS A 99 9.91 11.58 -6.40
C LYS A 99 9.47 11.57 -7.87
N TYR A 100 9.90 10.58 -8.65
CA TYR A 100 9.64 10.51 -10.09
C TYR A 100 8.60 9.42 -10.39
N PRO A 101 7.66 9.68 -11.31
CA PRO A 101 6.73 8.65 -11.76
C PRO A 101 7.45 7.54 -12.54
N ASN A 102 6.86 6.33 -12.53
CA ASN A 102 7.31 5.24 -13.39
C ASN A 102 7.19 5.63 -14.87
N GLN A 103 8.28 5.45 -15.62
CA GLN A 103 8.33 5.75 -17.06
C GLN A 103 8.45 4.50 -17.93
N LYS A 104 8.83 3.35 -17.35
CA LYS A 104 9.03 2.13 -18.14
C LYS A 104 7.67 1.60 -18.62
N PRO A 105 7.47 1.33 -19.93
CA PRO A 105 6.18 0.91 -20.46
C PRO A 105 5.56 -0.30 -19.74
N LYS A 106 6.38 -1.28 -19.36
CA LYS A 106 5.93 -2.47 -18.62
C LYS A 106 5.38 -2.14 -17.23
N GLU A 107 5.98 -1.17 -16.55
CA GLU A 107 5.56 -0.75 -15.20
C GLU A 107 4.26 0.07 -15.27
N VAL A 108 4.15 0.96 -16.27
CA VAL A 108 2.93 1.75 -16.53
C VAL A 108 1.74 0.85 -16.85
N GLU A 109 1.94 -0.16 -17.71
CA GLU A 109 0.89 -1.12 -18.02
C GLU A 109 0.48 -1.95 -16.79
N LEU A 110 1.44 -2.34 -15.95
CA LEU A 110 1.14 -3.03 -14.70
C LEU A 110 0.31 -2.14 -13.76
N LEU A 111 0.67 -0.88 -13.57
CA LEU A 111 -0.12 0.05 -12.77
C LEU A 111 -1.55 0.18 -13.30
N LYS A 112 -1.72 0.29 -14.62
CA LYS A 112 -3.03 0.35 -15.27
C LYS A 112 -3.89 -0.90 -14.98
N GLN A 113 -3.30 -2.10 -15.02
CA GLN A 113 -4.00 -3.34 -14.65
C GLN A 113 -4.45 -3.36 -13.18
N TRP A 114 -3.78 -2.59 -12.32
CA TRP A 114 -4.15 -2.39 -10.93
C TRP A 114 -5.07 -1.20 -10.69
N GLY A 115 -5.42 -0.44 -11.74
CA GLY A 115 -6.21 0.78 -11.63
C GLY A 115 -5.44 1.94 -10.98
N LEU A 116 -4.12 1.94 -11.11
CA LEU A 116 -3.21 2.95 -10.58
C LEU A 116 -2.59 3.75 -11.73
N GLU A 117 -2.21 4.99 -11.43
CA GLU A 117 -1.53 5.88 -12.37
C GLU A 117 -0.06 6.08 -11.95
N PRO A 118 0.88 6.20 -12.90
CA PRO A 118 2.25 6.56 -12.59
C PRO A 118 2.31 7.97 -11.99
N LYS A 119 2.83 8.08 -10.77
CA LYS A 119 3.01 9.36 -10.07
C LYS A 119 4.26 9.34 -9.22
N GLY A 120 4.81 10.52 -8.99
CA GLY A 120 5.88 10.72 -8.03
C GLY A 120 5.32 11.21 -6.70
N LEU A 121 6.04 10.89 -5.62
CA LEU A 121 5.79 11.38 -4.28
C LEU A 121 6.02 12.90 -4.23
N LYS A 122 5.02 13.66 -3.77
CA LYS A 122 5.08 15.10 -3.54
C LYS A 122 4.96 15.44 -2.07
#